data_AF-A0A1H7PCI4-F1
#
_entry.id   AF-A0A1H7PCI4-F1
#
_cell.length_a   1.000
_cell.length_b   1.000
_cell.length_c   1.000
_cell.angle_alpha   90.00
_cell.angle_beta   90.00
_cell.angle_gamma   90.00
#
_symmetry.space_group_name_H-M   'P 1'
#
loop_
_entity.id
_entity.type
_entity.pdbx_description
1 polymer ?
#
loop_
_entity_poly.entity_id
_entity_poly.type
_entity_poly.pdbx_seq_one_letter_code
_entity_poly.pdbx_strand_id
1 'polypeptide(L)' 'MSRQYIDCREYPSTTNCSVALSADSESELLDAAVQHAVTVHGHTDTPELRKQLVGLFKTGTPPLQAPAQKTPA' A
#
# COMPACT_ATOMS: atom_id res chain seq x y z
N MET A 1 15.58 -7.48 -9.27
CA MET A 1 14.23 -6.91 -9.37
C MET A 1 14.31 -5.45 -8.94
N SER A 2 13.53 -4.56 -9.55
CA SER A 2 13.47 -3.16 -9.13
C SER A 2 12.68 -3.04 -7.84
N ARG A 3 13.16 -2.25 -6.88
CA ARG A 3 12.44 -1.91 -5.64
C ARG A 3 11.00 -1.50 -5.96
N GLN A 4 10.04 -1.96 -5.17
CA GLN A 4 8.63 -1.61 -5.30
C GLN A 4 8.10 -0.99 -4.01
N TYR A 5 7.02 -0.24 -4.11
CA TYR A 5 6.35 0.35 -2.96
C TYR A 5 4.84 0.41 -3.12
N ILE A 6 4.16 0.46 -1.98
CA ILE A 6 2.74 0.82 -1.86
C ILE A 6 2.64 1.97 -0.87
N ASP A 7 1.83 2.97 -1.21
CA ASP A 7 1.68 4.18 -0.42
C ASP A 7 0.24 4.30 0.09
N CYS A 8 0.04 4.02 1.38
CA CYS A 8 -1.29 4.10 1.98
C CYS A 8 -1.81 5.54 2.05
N ARG A 9 -0.94 6.55 1.91
CA ARG A 9 -1.32 7.97 1.91
C ARG A 9 -2.15 8.35 0.67
N GLU A 10 -2.06 7.56 -0.40
CA GLU A 10 -2.81 7.76 -1.64
C GLU A 10 -4.27 7.34 -1.56
N TYR A 11 -4.62 6.53 -0.56
CA TYR A 11 -5.94 5.93 -0.42
C TYR A 11 -6.57 6.41 0.89
N PRO A 12 -7.18 7.62 0.91
CA PRO A 12 -7.79 8.16 2.12
C PRO A 12 -8.89 7.21 2.61
N SER A 13 -8.57 6.49 3.67
CA SER A 13 -9.48 5.65 4.44
C SER A 13 -9.72 6.32 5.79
N THR A 14 -10.70 5.84 6.55
CA THR A 14 -11.01 6.33 7.91
C THR A 14 -9.78 6.38 8.82
N THR A 15 -8.79 5.51 8.61
CA THR A 15 -7.56 5.42 9.42
C THR A 15 -6.50 6.47 9.10
N ASN A 16 -6.57 7.19 7.97
CA ASN A 16 -5.62 8.25 7.57
C ASN A 16 -4.13 7.87 7.74
N CYS A 17 -3.75 6.70 7.24
CA CYS A 17 -2.40 6.17 7.40
C CYS A 17 -1.33 7.07 6.77
N SER A 18 -0.27 7.37 7.54
CA SER A 18 0.91 8.10 7.04
C SER A 18 2.01 7.17 6.50
N VAL A 19 1.70 5.89 6.31
CA VAL A 19 2.70 4.86 6.00
C VAL A 19 2.84 4.65 4.49
N ALA A 20 4.08 4.46 4.06
CA ALA A 20 4.41 3.92 2.76
C ALA A 20 5.38 2.76 2.97
N LEU A 21 5.09 1.61 2.37
CA LEU A 21 5.86 0.38 2.51
C LEU A 21 6.66 0.17 1.23
N SER A 22 7.89 -0.32 1.33
CA SER A 22 8.72 -0.60 0.16
C SER A 22 9.61 -1.81 0.40
N ALA A 23 9.79 -2.63 -0.62
CA ALA A 23 10.64 -3.82 -0.55
C ALA A 23 11.30 -4.10 -1.91
N ASP A 24 12.34 -4.94 -1.89
CA ASP A 24 13.04 -5.38 -3.11
C ASP A 24 12.34 -6.55 -3.81
N SER A 25 11.40 -7.22 -3.12
CA SER A 25 10.61 -8.34 -3.64
C SER A 25 9.11 -8.07 -3.52
N GLU A 26 8.35 -8.44 -4.54
CA GLU A 26 6.89 -8.28 -4.57
C GLU A 26 6.22 -9.05 -3.43
N SER A 27 6.65 -10.28 -3.16
CA SER A 27 6.09 -11.13 -2.11
C SER A 27 6.29 -10.56 -0.70
N GLU A 28 7.45 -9.94 -0.45
CA GLU A 28 7.74 -9.29 0.84
C GLU A 28 6.88 -8.03 1.02
N LEU A 29 6.76 -7.21 -0.04
CA LEU A 29 5.89 -6.04 -0.02
C LEU A 29 4.43 -6.42 0.19
N LEU A 30 3.97 -7.49 -0.46
CA LEU A 30 2.61 -7.98 -0.37
C LEU A 30 2.29 -8.44 1.05
N ASP A 31 3.16 -9.24 1.65
CA ASP A 31 2.92 -9.72 3.02
C ASP A 31 2.84 -8.54 4.00
N ALA A 32 3.78 -7.59 3.91
CA ALA A 32 3.75 -6.38 4.74
C ALA A 32 2.49 -5.53 4.52
N ALA A 33 2.06 -5.36 3.27
CA ALA A 33 0.85 -4.60 2.93
C ALA A 33 -0.43 -5.29 3.44
N VAL A 34 -0.51 -6.62 3.33
CA VAL A 34 -1.62 -7.41 3.88
C VAL A 34 -1.68 -7.29 5.39
N GLN A 35 -0.54 -7.42 6.08
CA GLN A 35 -0.48 -7.25 7.54
C GLN A 35 -0.99 -5.89 7.99
N HIS A 36 -0.64 -4.82 7.25
CA HIS A 36 -1.17 -3.48 7.50
C HIS A 36 -2.68 -3.41 7.25
N ALA A 37 -3.15 -3.91 6.12
CA ALA A 37 -4.58 -3.91 5.76
C ALA A 37 -5.44 -4.67 6.79
N VAL A 38 -4.96 -5.82 7.28
CA VAL A 38 -5.69 -6.61 8.27
C VAL A 38 -5.65 -5.96 9.64
N THR A 39 -4.47 -5.58 10.11
CA THR A 39 -4.29 -5.12 11.50
C THR A 39 -4.80 -3.69 11.71
N VAL A 40 -4.63 -2.81 10.71
CA VAL A 40 -4.94 -1.37 10.83
C VAL A 40 -6.29 -1.01 10.20
N HIS A 41 -6.68 -1.67 9.11
CA HIS A 41 -7.97 -1.43 8.44
C HIS A 41 -9.03 -2.50 8.74
N GLY A 42 -8.69 -3.57 9.46
CA GLY A 42 -9.63 -4.64 9.79
C GLY A 42 -10.07 -5.47 8.57
N HIS A 43 -9.35 -5.37 7.44
CA HIS A 43 -9.66 -6.18 6.28
C HIS A 43 -9.38 -7.66 6.56
N THR A 44 -10.03 -8.55 5.82
CA THR A 44 -9.75 -9.99 5.91
C THR A 44 -8.69 -10.36 4.88
N ASP A 45 -7.66 -11.11 5.30
CA ASP A 45 -6.68 -11.66 4.35
C ASP A 45 -7.36 -12.65 3.41
N THR A 46 -7.55 -12.20 2.18
CA THR A 46 -8.21 -12.96 1.12
C THR A 46 -7.37 -12.86 -0.15
N PRO A 47 -7.43 -13.87 -1.04
CA PRO A 47 -6.73 -13.82 -2.32
C PRO A 47 -7.16 -12.61 -3.17
N GLU A 48 -8.41 -12.17 -3.02
CA GLU A 48 -8.90 -10.97 -3.70
C GLU A 48 -8.25 -9.69 -3.14
N LEU A 49 -8.16 -9.53 -1.82
CA LEU A 49 -7.43 -8.42 -1.20
C LEU A 49 -5.97 -8.39 -1.66
N ARG A 50 -5.31 -9.54 -1.65
CA ARG A 50 -3.91 -9.67 -2.11
C ARG A 50 -3.76 -9.21 -3.56
N LYS A 51 -4.66 -9.64 -4.45
CA LYS A 51 -4.65 -9.22 -5.85
C LYS A 51 -4.88 -7.72 -6.02
N GLN A 52 -5.79 -7.15 -5.22
CA GLN A 52 -6.00 -5.70 -5.22
C GLN A 52 -4.74 -4.95 -4.79
N LEU A 53 -4.09 -5.35 -3.70
CA LEU A 53 -2.87 -4.73 -3.19
C LEU A 53 -1.72 -4.76 -4.20
N VAL A 54 -1.51 -5.90 -4.87
CA VAL A 54 -0.48 -6.01 -5.94
C VAL A 54 -0.77 -5.01 -7.07
N GLY A 55 -2.04 -4.79 -7.41
CA GLY A 55 -2.43 -3.78 -8.41
C GLY A 55 -2.11 -2.33 -8.01
N LEU A 56 -1.79 -2.07 -6.74
CA LEU A 56 -1.41 -0.75 -6.23
C LEU A 56 0.12 -0.57 -6.14
N PHE A 57 0.90 -1.60 -6.48
CA PHE A 57 2.36 -1.51 -6.41
C PHE A 57 2.92 -0.58 -7.47
N LYS A 58 3.95 0.16 -7.06
CA LYS A 58 4.66 1.12 -7.88
C LYS A 58 6.15 0.84 -7.84
N THR A 59 6.81 1.00 -8.97
CA THR A 59 8.26 0.83 -9.06
C THR A 59 8.99 2.03 -8.45
N GLY A 60 10.03 1.75 -7.68
CA GLY A 60 10.96 2.72 -7.11
C GLY A 60 10.74 2.94 -5.61
N THR A 61 10.84 4.20 -5.22
CA THR A 61 10.68 4.67 -3.83
C THR A 61 9.48 5.59 -3.72
N PRO A 62 8.73 5.51 -2.60
CA PRO A 62 7.66 6.46 -2.34
C PRO A 62 8.24 7.87 -2.20
N PRO A 63 7.48 8.90 -2.57
CA PRO A 63 7.88 10.29 -2.39
C PRO A 63 8.03 10.63 -0.90
N LEU A 64 8.94 11.56 -0.58
CA LEU A 64 9.14 12.01 0.81
C LEU A 64 7.88 12.72 1.33
N GLN A 65 7.31 13.63 0.55
CA GLN A 65 5.98 14.17 0.83
C GLN A 65 4.90 13.17 0.46
N ALA A 66 3.81 13.18 1.24
CA ALA A 66 2.59 12.51 0.82
C ALA A 66 2.16 13.07 -0.55
N PRO A 67 1.84 12.22 -1.53
CA PRO A 67 1.30 12.68 -2.80
C PRO A 67 0.03 13.50 -2.55
N ALA A 68 -0.14 14.57 -3.32
CA ALA A 68 -1.34 15.40 -3.24
C ALA A 68 -2.56 14.50 -3.43
N GLN A 69 -3.46 14.50 -2.43
CA GLN A 69 -4.66 13.69 -2.45
C GLN A 69 -5.42 14.00 -3.75
N LYS A 70 -5.76 12.96 -4.52
CA LYS A 70 -6.72 13.12 -5.60
C LYS A 70 -8.07 13.36 -4.93
N THR A 71 -8.44 14.63 -4.76
CA THR A 71 -9.79 15.00 -4.33
C THR A 71 -10.77 14.37 -5.32
N PRO A 72 -11.70 13.49 -4.89
CA PRO A 72 -12.78 13.09 -5.77
C PRO A 72 -13.60 14.34 -6.09
N ALA A 73 -13.82 14.59 -7.38
CA ALA A 73 -14.66 15.65 -7.89
C ALA A 73 -16.13 15.46 -7.50
#